data_AF-A0A5B7TLW3-F1
#
_entry.id   AF-A0A5B7TLW3-F1
#
_cell.length_a   1.000
_cell.length_b   1.000
_cell.length_c   1.000
_cell.angle_alpha   90.00
_cell.angle_beta   90.00
_cell.angle_gamma   90.00
#
_symmetry.space_group_name_H-M   'P 1'
#
loop_
_entity.id
_entity.type
_entity.pdbx_description
1 polymer ?
#
loop_
_entity_poly.entity_id
_entity_poly.type
_entity_poly.pdbx_seq_one_letter_code
_entity_poly.pdbx_strand_id
1 'polypeptide(L)'
;MEKFEVYRNMRKQAEIMGLTISLFALMMTSIIGSFMIIIFSFGFIVILTALIFNIVLYIALIYLTNNPSHFYLRKVFPKNISNKKACISNSQKAAFFNIQKR
;
A
#
# COMPACT_ATOMS: atom_id res chain seq x y z
N MET A 1 25.09 -13.04 19.73
CA MET A 1 23.77 -12.38 19.62
C MET A 1 23.55 -12.04 18.17
N GLU A 2 22.63 -12.72 17.49
CA GLU A 2 22.34 -12.47 16.08
C GLU A 2 21.70 -11.09 15.92
N LYS A 3 22.20 -10.31 14.96
CA LYS A 3 21.72 -8.96 14.70
C LYS A 3 20.49 -9.06 13.81
N PHE A 4 19.30 -8.93 14.40
CA PHE A 4 18.07 -8.78 13.64
C PHE A 4 18.08 -7.38 13.01
N GLU A 5 18.23 -7.31 11.68
CA GLU A 5 17.96 -6.07 10.96
C GLU A 5 16.50 -5.67 11.18
N VAL A 6 16.28 -4.41 11.55
CA VAL A 6 14.93 -3.89 11.79
C VAL A 6 14.13 -4.07 10.51
N TYR A 7 13.20 -5.03 10.54
CA TYR A 7 12.37 -5.45 9.41
C TYR A 7 11.42 -4.32 9.00
N ARG A 8 11.95 -3.36 8.23
CA ARG A 8 11.26 -2.13 7.83
C ARG A 8 10.35 -2.34 6.60
N ASN A 9 10.38 -3.53 6.02
CA ASN A 9 9.64 -3.86 4.80
C ASN A 9 8.15 -4.14 5.02
N MET A 10 7.68 -4.42 6.25
CA MET A 10 6.22 -4.53 6.56
C MET A 10 5.42 -3.27 6.23
N ARG A 11 6.08 -2.10 6.19
CA ARG A 11 5.42 -0.81 5.90
C ARG A 11 5.41 -0.45 4.42
N LYS A 12 6.10 -1.22 3.58
CA LYS A 12 5.86 -1.18 2.15
C LYS A 12 4.56 -1.93 1.91
N GLN A 13 3.69 -1.35 1.11
CA GLN A 13 2.33 -1.83 0.89
C GLN A 13 2.35 -3.34 0.57
N ALA A 14 1.36 -4.08 1.07
CA ALA A 14 1.20 -5.48 0.71
C ALA A 14 0.82 -5.54 -0.78
N GLU A 15 1.79 -5.93 -1.60
CA GLU A 15 1.60 -6.23 -3.01
C GLU A 15 1.26 -7.72 -3.13
N ILE A 16 0.10 -8.02 -3.71
CA ILE A 16 -0.33 -9.38 -4.00
C ILE A 16 -0.15 -9.56 -5.51
N MET A 17 0.73 -10.47 -5.91
CA MET A 17 0.99 -10.80 -7.31
C MET A 17 1.40 -9.57 -8.16
N GLY A 18 2.15 -8.65 -7.57
CA GLY A 18 2.61 -7.40 -8.21
C GLY A 18 1.57 -6.28 -8.23
N LEU A 19 0.34 -6.51 -7.77
CA LEU A 19 -0.71 -5.49 -7.66
C LEU A 19 -0.86 -5.04 -6.21
N THR A 20 -1.16 -3.75 -6.00
CA THR A 20 -1.62 -3.25 -4.70
C THR A 20 -2.97 -3.89 -4.33
N ILE A 21 -3.27 -4.00 -3.03
CA ILE A 21 -4.49 -4.65 -2.51
C ILE A 21 -5.78 -4.16 -3.20
N SER A 22 -5.88 -2.86 -3.52
CA SER A 22 -7.04 -2.26 -4.17
C SER A 22 -7.16 -2.67 -5.64
N LEU A 23 -6.03 -2.68 -6.38
CA LEU A 23 -6.01 -3.12 -7.78
C LEU A 23 -6.29 -4.63 -7.87
N PHE A 24 -5.79 -5.41 -6.91
CA PHE A 24 -6.10 -6.83 -6.82
C PHE A 24 -7.61 -7.05 -6.60
N ALA A 25 -8.24 -6.30 -5.69
CA ALA A 25 -9.68 -6.37 -5.50
C ALA A 25 -10.46 -6.05 -6.78
N LEU A 26 -10.05 -5.02 -7.54
CA LEU A 26 -10.65 -4.69 -8.83
C LEU A 26 -10.58 -5.88 -9.81
N MET A 27 -9.40 -6.51 -9.93
CA MET A 27 -9.22 -7.70 -10.78
C MET A 27 -10.16 -8.85 -10.36
N MET A 28 -10.27 -9.12 -9.05
CA MET A 28 -11.16 -10.17 -8.55
C MET A 28 -12.64 -9.87 -8.85
N THR A 29 -13.07 -8.61 -8.71
CA THR A 29 -14.44 -8.21 -9.06
C THR A 29 -14.74 -8.37 -10.55
N SER A 30 -13.77 -8.08 -11.42
CA SER A 30 -13.89 -8.31 -12.86
C SER A 30 -14.06 -9.80 -13.19
N ILE A 31 -13.26 -10.68 -12.56
CA ILE A 31 -13.37 -12.13 -12.76
C ILE A 31 -14.77 -12.62 -12.35
N ILE A 32 -15.23 -12.25 -11.16
CA ILE A 32 -16.56 -12.64 -10.66
C ILE A 32 -17.67 -12.10 -11.58
N GLY A 33 -17.58 -10.84 -12.00
CA GLY A 33 -18.53 -10.23 -12.93
C GLY A 33 -18.56 -10.94 -14.29
N SER A 34 -17.40 -11.29 -14.83
CA SER A 34 -17.33 -12.05 -16.08
C SER A 34 -17.92 -13.45 -15.96
N PHE A 35 -17.75 -14.13 -14.83
CA PHE A 35 -18.44 -15.40 -14.57
C PHE A 35 -19.95 -15.23 -14.52
N MET A 36 -20.46 -14.16 -13.90
CA MET A 36 -21.90 -13.86 -13.91
C MET A 36 -22.41 -13.69 -15.35
N ILE A 37 -21.67 -13.01 -16.22
CA ILE A 37 -22.08 -12.84 -17.62
C ILE A 37 -22.06 -14.17 -18.38
N ILE A 38 -21.01 -14.98 -18.19
CA ILE A 38 -20.84 -16.27 -18.89
C ILE A 38 -21.99 -17.24 -18.57
N ILE A 39 -22.44 -17.33 -17.31
CA ILE A 39 -23.53 -18.24 -16.95
C ILE A 39 -24.88 -17.83 -17.54
N PHE A 40 -25.10 -16.53 -17.79
CA PHE A 40 -26.34 -16.02 -18.38
C PHE A 40 -26.30 -15.92 -19.91
N SER A 41 -25.12 -15.94 -20.50
CA SER A 41 -24.92 -15.71 -21.93
C SER A 41 -24.39 -16.96 -22.62
N PHE A 42 -25.28 -17.72 -23.27
CA PHE A 42 -24.94 -18.89 -24.09
C PHE A 42 -24.35 -18.51 -25.47
N GLY A 43 -23.43 -17.53 -25.49
CA GLY A 43 -22.78 -17.05 -26.71
C GLY A 43 -21.27 -17.27 -26.68
N PHE A 44 -20.74 -18.02 -27.65
CA PHE A 44 -19.29 -18.29 -27.75
C PHE A 44 -18.45 -17.01 -27.84
N ILE A 45 -18.97 -16.00 -28.58
CA ILE A 45 -18.32 -14.69 -28.73
C ILE A 45 -18.22 -13.97 -27.38
N VAL A 46 -19.28 -14.02 -26.57
CA VAL A 46 -19.33 -13.35 -25.26
C VAL A 46 -18.28 -13.95 -24.32
N ILE A 47 -18.18 -15.28 -24.29
CA ILE A 47 -17.17 -15.99 -23.50
C ILE A 47 -15.75 -15.56 -23.92
N LEU A 48 -15.47 -15.54 -25.24
CA LEU A 48 -14.17 -15.16 -25.76
C LEU A 48 -13.80 -13.71 -25.40
N THR A 49 -14.75 -12.79 -25.58
CA THR A 49 -14.54 -11.37 -25.22
C THR A 49 -14.33 -11.16 -23.73
N ALA A 50 -15.07 -11.86 -22.87
CA ALA A 50 -14.94 -11.76 -21.42
C ALA A 50 -13.57 -12.26 -20.93
N LEU A 51 -13.04 -13.33 -21.52
CA LEU A 51 -11.70 -13.84 -21.21
C LEU A 51 -10.61 -12.86 -21.65
N ILE A 52 -10.66 -12.37 -22.89
CA ILE A 52 -9.69 -11.40 -23.41
C ILE A 52 -9.73 -10.12 -22.58
N PHE A 53 -10.92 -9.63 -22.22
CA PHE A 53 -11.08 -8.44 -21.40
C PHE A 53 -10.38 -8.56 -20.05
N ASN A 54 -10.52 -9.69 -19.35
CA ASN A 54 -9.84 -9.91 -18.07
C ASN A 54 -8.30 -9.93 -18.24
N ILE A 55 -7.78 -10.53 -19.31
CA ILE A 55 -6.32 -10.54 -19.57
C ILE A 55 -5.81 -9.12 -19.82
N VAL A 56 -6.48 -8.37 -20.69
CA VAL A 56 -6.10 -6.98 -21.01
C VAL A 56 -6.17 -6.10 -19.76
N LEU A 57 -7.22 -6.25 -18.95
CA LEU A 57 -7.40 -5.52 -17.71
C LEU A 57 -6.27 -5.83 -16.72
N TYR A 58 -5.89 -7.10 -16.55
CA TYR A 58 -4.77 -7.49 -15.70
C TYR A 58 -3.45 -6.84 -16.12
N ILE A 59 -3.12 -6.88 -17.42
CA ILE A 59 -1.90 -6.26 -17.96
C ILE A 59 -1.92 -4.73 -17.74
N ALA A 60 -3.05 -4.08 -17.98
CA ALA A 60 -3.20 -2.64 -17.75
C ALA A 60 -2.99 -2.27 -16.28
N LEU A 61 -3.49 -3.09 -15.35
CA LEU A 61 -3.29 -2.90 -13.91
C LEU A 61 -1.83 -3.10 -13.49
N ILE A 62 -1.12 -4.08 -14.06
CA ILE A 62 0.33 -4.26 -13.83
C ILE A 62 1.12 -3.05 -14.34
N TYR A 63 0.77 -2.53 -15.51
CA TYR A 63 1.45 -1.36 -16.03
C TYR A 63 1.25 -0.14 -15.12
N LEU A 64 0.04 -0.01 -14.57
CA LEU A 64 -0.34 1.08 -13.68
C LEU A 64 0.34 1.01 -12.30
N THR A 65 0.49 -0.19 -11.73
CA THR A 65 1.18 -0.39 -10.44
C THR A 65 2.70 -0.22 -10.55
N ASN A 66 3.29 -0.59 -11.70
CA ASN A 66 4.73 -0.39 -11.96
C ASN A 66 5.13 1.07 -12.13
N ASN A 67 4.17 1.97 -12.39
CA ASN A 67 4.40 3.41 -12.52
C ASN A 67 3.72 4.18 -11.36
N PRO A 68 4.25 4.09 -10.12
CA PRO A 68 3.62 4.63 -8.91
C PRO A 68 3.58 6.17 -8.88
N SER A 69 4.10 6.85 -9.90
CA SER A 69 4.09 8.30 -10.06
C SER A 69 2.68 8.88 -10.19
N HIS A 70 1.71 8.10 -10.67
CA HIS A 70 0.32 8.57 -10.86
C HIS A 70 -0.54 8.51 -9.59
N PHE A 71 -0.16 7.68 -8.61
CA PHE A 71 -0.88 7.51 -7.35
C PHE A 71 -0.09 8.04 -6.17
N TYR A 72 0.42 9.27 -6.28
CA TYR A 72 0.89 10.03 -5.12
C TYR A 72 -0.33 10.46 -4.27
N LEU A 73 -1.01 9.49 -3.65
CA LEU A 73 -1.98 9.70 -2.59
C LEU A 73 -1.22 10.26 -1.38
N ARG A 74 -1.05 11.58 -1.44
CA ARG A 74 -0.66 12.54 -0.42
C ARG A 74 0.05 11.91 0.78
N LYS A 75 1.35 12.19 0.87
CA LYS A 75 2.20 11.91 2.03
C LYS A 75 1.57 12.49 3.31
N VAL A 76 0.77 11.68 4.02
CA VAL A 76 0.10 12.07 5.28
C VAL A 76 1.05 12.17 6.46
N PHE A 77 2.31 11.75 6.30
CA PHE A 77 3.33 11.91 7.33
C PHE A 77 4.36 12.98 6.96
N PRO A 78 4.34 14.15 7.63
CA PRO A 78 5.37 15.16 7.47
C PRO A 78 6.74 14.56 7.85
N LYS A 79 7.78 15.00 7.14
CA LYS A 79 9.14 14.43 7.19
C LYS A 79 9.80 14.54 8.59
N ASN A 80 9.19 15.25 9.54
CA ASN A 80 9.81 15.56 10.82
C ASN A 80 8.79 15.65 11.97
N ILE A 81 8.28 14.51 12.44
CA ILE A 81 7.72 14.41 13.81
C ILE A 81 8.82 13.81 14.70
N SER A 82 9.98 14.49 14.79
CA SER A 82 11.04 14.07 15.71
C SER A 82 10.94 14.91 16.98
N ASN A 83 10.31 14.37 18.02
CA ASN A 83 10.21 15.02 19.33
C ASN A 83 11.54 15.03 20.14
N LYS A 84 12.69 14.90 19.45
CA LYS A 84 13.99 14.88 20.10
C LYS A 84 14.29 16.21 20.81
N LYS A 85 13.81 17.33 20.26
CA LYS A 85 14.04 18.65 20.85
C LYS A 85 13.27 18.91 22.16
N ALA A 86 12.02 18.44 22.28
CA ALA A 86 11.26 18.66 23.52
C ALA A 86 11.76 17.76 24.67
N CYS A 87 12.22 16.55 24.36
CA CYS A 87 12.82 15.66 25.37
C CYS A 87 14.08 16.27 25.99
N ILE A 88 14.96 16.88 25.18
CA ILE A 88 16.19 17.53 25.64
C ILE A 88 15.88 18.74 26.54
N SER A 89 14.89 19.56 26.14
CA SER A 89 14.48 20.73 26.94
C SER A 89 13.93 20.35 28.31
N ASN A 90 13.13 19.28 28.41
CA ASN A 90 12.57 18.84 29.68
C ASN A 90 13.63 18.21 30.61
N SER A 91 14.59 17.47 30.06
CA SER A 91 15.70 16.90 30.82
C SER A 91 16.62 17.97 31.41
N GLN A 92 16.95 19.00 30.63
CA GLN A 92 17.77 20.13 31.11
C GLN A 92 17.05 20.94 32.21
N LYS A 93 15.74 21.14 32.07
CA LYS A 93 14.93 21.86 33.07
C LYS A 93 14.81 21.07 34.38
N ALA A 94 14.70 19.74 34.29
CA ALA A 94 14.71 18.85 35.46
C ALA A 94 16.08 18.84 36.17
N ALA A 95 17.18 18.84 35.41
CA ALA A 95 18.54 18.91 35.97
C ALA A 95 18.80 20.25 36.68
N PHE A 96 18.38 21.37 36.09
CA PHE A 96 18.52 22.70 36.69
C PHE A 96 17.72 22.84 37.98
N PHE A 97 16.48 22.32 38.02
CA PHE A 97 15.64 22.37 39.22
C PHE A 97 16.21 21.53 40.37
N ASN A 98 16.88 20.41 40.07
CA ASN A 98 17.52 19.56 41.07
C ASN A 98 18.79 20.19 41.67
N ILE A 99 19.49 21.04 40.92
CA ILE A 99 20.67 21.79 41.38
C ILE A 99 20.27 22.97 42.29
N GLN A 100 19.15 23.64 42.00
CA GLN A 100 18.62 24.73 42.85
C GLN A 100 17.97 24.26 44.16
N LYS A 101 17.74 22.95 44.30
CA LYS A 101 17.11 22.35 45.49
C LYS A 101 18.13 21.71 46.46
N ARG A 102 19.42 21.83 46.17
CA ARG A 102 20.54 21.57 47.09
C ARG A 102 21.12 22.88 47.58
#